data_AF-A0A847KHR3-F1
#
_entry.id   AF-A0A847KHR3-F1
#
_cell.length_a   1.000
_cell.length_b   1.000
_cell.length_c   1.000
_cell.angle_alpha   90.00
_cell.angle_beta   90.00
_cell.angle_gamma   90.00
#
_symmetry.space_group_name_H-M   'P 1'
#
loop_
_entity.id
_entity.type
_entity.pdbx_description
1 polymer ?
#
loop_
_entity_poly.entity_id
_entity_poly.type
_entity_poly.pdbx_seq_one_letter_code
_entity_poly.pdbx_strand_id
1 'polypeptide(L)'
;MTLARTIRTTTVALLVLILGLFLPTGASAASPSILVSRVTTSSKVMALTFDFGSDAGNVSRILQVLADQGVKSTFFATGQAAANYPDAVRSVVAQGHEIGNHSYSHPYFTTLSPAQMADELSRAATAIRTATGQAPKPWFRPPYGDYNATVLQAAGDAGYSHTIMWTIDTVDWQGVSATAIRDKVLSKASPGAIVLMHVGGGATGTPDALPGMISGLRAAGYQLVTVSQLLGAAPTGQTLYVVKPGDTLYKIASLYGVTVSAIVAANNIVNPNLIYPNQVLVIPATTPSSSTVTYTVKPGDTLYKIAATYGTTVSAIVAANNIPNPNLIYPGQVFVIPAATPTATIRHTVVPGDTLYRIALKYSTTVSAIVLANNIANPNLIYPGQVLIIPR
;
A
#
# COMPACT_ATOMS: atom_id res chain seq x y z
N MET A 1 -85.17 -0.47 45.03
CA MET A 1 -85.25 0.58 43.99
C MET A 1 -84.37 1.72 44.48
N THR A 2 -83.27 2.16 43.89
CA THR A 2 -82.66 1.96 42.56
C THR A 2 -81.18 2.36 42.71
N LEU A 3 -80.27 1.64 42.05
CA LEU A 3 -78.83 1.95 41.95
C LEU A 3 -78.56 3.19 41.08
N ALA A 4 -77.45 3.89 41.36
CA ALA A 4 -76.42 4.36 40.39
C ALA A 4 -75.73 5.62 40.97
N ARG A 5 -74.59 5.52 41.67
CA ARG A 5 -73.19 5.49 41.17
C ARG A 5 -72.85 6.59 40.15
N THR A 6 -72.34 7.70 40.68
CA THR A 6 -71.58 8.74 39.97
C THR A 6 -70.16 8.24 39.68
N ILE A 7 -69.81 8.11 38.39
CA ILE A 7 -68.46 7.75 37.94
C ILE A 7 -67.59 9.01 37.94
N ARG A 8 -66.56 9.05 38.78
CA ARG A 8 -65.43 9.99 38.64
C ARG A 8 -64.38 9.32 37.76
N THR A 9 -64.13 9.89 36.59
CA THR A 9 -63.03 9.53 35.69
C THR A 9 -61.72 10.05 36.27
N THR A 10 -60.87 9.15 36.75
CA THR A 10 -59.48 9.43 37.11
C THR A 10 -58.59 9.19 35.90
N THR A 11 -58.01 10.26 35.35
CA THR A 11 -57.04 10.19 34.26
C THR A 11 -55.72 9.64 34.79
N VAL A 12 -55.32 8.44 34.33
CA VAL A 12 -53.99 7.87 34.61
C VAL A 12 -53.03 8.39 33.54
N ALA A 13 -52.05 9.20 33.95
CA ALA A 13 -50.95 9.63 33.09
C ALA A 13 -49.95 8.47 32.92
N LEU A 14 -49.83 7.96 31.69
CA LEU A 14 -48.87 6.92 31.31
C LEU A 14 -47.49 7.57 31.10
N LEU A 15 -46.56 7.33 32.01
CA LEU A 15 -45.16 7.76 31.88
C LEU A 15 -44.43 6.77 30.96
N VAL A 16 -44.20 7.14 29.69
CA VAL A 16 -43.39 6.34 28.76
C VAL A 16 -41.92 6.67 28.99
N LEU A 17 -41.21 5.78 29.68
CA LEU A 17 -39.76 5.84 29.83
C LEU A 17 -39.10 5.38 28.52
N ILE A 18 -38.74 6.34 27.66
CA ILE A 18 -37.95 6.05 26.44
C ILE A 18 -36.50 5.79 26.87
N LEU A 19 -36.16 4.52 27.09
CA LEU A 19 -34.77 4.10 27.23
C LEU A 19 -34.12 4.14 25.84
N GLY A 20 -33.49 5.27 25.51
CA GLY A 20 -32.69 5.39 24.29
C GLY A 20 -31.48 4.46 24.36
N LEU A 21 -31.60 3.28 23.76
CA LEU A 21 -30.47 2.45 23.39
C LEU A 21 -29.62 3.21 22.36
N PHE A 22 -28.64 3.96 22.84
CA PHE A 22 -27.49 4.36 22.02
C PHE A 22 -26.74 3.09 21.65
N LEU A 23 -27.13 2.47 20.54
CA LEU A 23 -26.24 1.53 19.86
C LEU A 23 -24.98 2.32 19.50
N PRO A 24 -23.79 1.93 19.98
CA PRO A 24 -22.57 2.58 19.54
C PRO A 24 -22.54 2.43 18.02
N THR A 25 -22.56 3.56 17.32
CA THR A 25 -22.27 3.61 15.89
C THR A 25 -20.95 2.86 15.71
N GLY A 26 -21.01 1.68 15.08
CA GLY A 26 -19.84 0.83 14.91
C GLY A 26 -18.71 1.68 14.36
N ALA A 27 -17.63 1.83 15.13
CA ALA A 27 -16.42 2.45 14.63
C ALA A 27 -16.06 1.69 13.34
N SER A 28 -16.03 2.40 12.21
CA SER A 28 -15.51 1.81 10.98
C SER A 28 -14.14 1.24 11.30
N ALA A 29 -13.95 -0.06 11.12
CA ALA A 29 -12.63 -0.68 11.26
C ALA A 29 -11.63 0.16 10.45
N ALA A 30 -10.48 0.46 11.05
CA ALA A 30 -9.51 1.32 10.38
C ALA A 30 -9.00 0.60 9.14
N SER A 31 -8.58 1.35 8.11
CA SER A 31 -7.98 0.73 6.94
C SER A 31 -6.67 0.03 7.32
N PRO A 32 -6.32 -1.12 6.70
CA PRO A 32 -5.02 -1.73 6.89
C PRO A 32 -3.89 -0.71 6.67
N SER A 33 -2.84 -0.84 7.48
CA SER A 33 -1.62 -0.05 7.35
C SER A 33 -0.99 -0.22 5.96
N ILE A 34 -0.55 0.87 5.36
CA ILE A 34 0.08 0.89 4.03
C ILE A 34 1.52 0.39 4.16
N LEU A 35 1.85 -0.71 3.49
CA LEU A 35 3.21 -1.24 3.46
C LEU A 35 4.13 -0.36 2.59
N VAL A 36 5.25 0.12 3.11
CA VAL A 36 6.19 0.95 2.36
C VAL A 36 7.59 0.37 2.46
N SER A 37 8.05 -0.32 1.42
CA SER A 37 9.45 -0.77 1.28
C SER A 37 10.33 0.25 0.58
N ARG A 38 9.73 1.10 -0.26
CA ARG A 38 10.37 2.20 -0.99
C ARG A 38 9.36 3.26 -1.38
N VAL A 39 9.85 4.42 -1.78
CA VAL A 39 9.06 5.45 -2.46
C VAL A 39 9.40 5.45 -3.96
N THR A 40 8.42 5.39 -4.86
CA THR A 40 8.71 5.62 -6.28
C THR A 40 8.88 7.11 -6.52
N THR A 41 10.08 7.50 -6.92
CA THR A 41 10.41 8.86 -7.29
C THR A 41 11.62 8.86 -8.24
N SER A 42 11.70 9.86 -9.12
CA SER A 42 12.90 10.13 -9.91
C SER A 42 13.91 10.99 -9.12
N SER A 43 13.48 11.62 -8.03
CA SER A 43 14.35 12.41 -7.16
C SER A 43 15.33 11.49 -6.44
N LYS A 44 16.62 11.84 -6.46
CA LYS A 44 17.65 11.12 -5.71
C LYS A 44 17.53 11.41 -4.21
N VAL A 45 16.52 10.84 -3.57
CA VAL A 45 16.27 10.90 -2.12
C VAL A 45 16.31 9.49 -1.54
N MET A 46 16.88 9.32 -0.35
CA MET A 46 16.94 8.02 0.35
C MET A 46 16.77 8.22 1.86
N ALA A 47 16.20 7.22 2.54
CA ALA A 47 16.08 7.22 3.99
C ALA A 47 17.05 6.21 4.63
N LEU A 48 17.83 6.70 5.60
CA LEU A 48 18.61 5.87 6.51
C LEU A 48 17.75 5.59 7.74
N THR A 49 17.48 4.32 8.02
CA THR A 49 16.60 3.92 9.14
C THR A 49 17.31 2.95 10.07
N PHE A 50 16.95 3.01 11.35
CA PHE A 50 17.59 2.23 12.40
C PHE A 50 16.56 1.53 13.27
N ASP A 51 16.66 0.22 13.40
CA ASP A 51 15.85 -0.54 14.35
C ASP A 51 16.55 -0.53 15.72
N PHE A 52 15.81 -0.05 16.71
CA PHE A 52 16.23 0.06 18.11
C PHE A 52 15.51 -1.00 18.95
N GLY A 53 16.06 -2.21 18.87
CA GLY A 53 15.73 -3.35 19.73
C GLY A 53 16.08 -3.11 21.20
N SER A 54 16.15 -4.16 22.02
CA SER A 54 16.36 -4.02 23.47
C SER A 54 17.78 -3.65 23.90
N ASP A 55 18.66 -3.23 23.00
CA ASP A 55 20.07 -2.93 23.25
C ASP A 55 20.45 -1.56 22.66
N ALA A 56 21.07 -0.72 23.47
CA ALA A 56 21.46 0.66 23.15
C ALA A 56 22.95 0.81 22.77
N GLY A 57 23.70 -0.28 22.61
CA GLY A 57 25.17 -0.27 22.56
C GLY A 57 25.83 0.74 21.60
N ASN A 58 25.25 1.00 20.42
CA ASN A 58 25.82 1.92 19.44
C ASN A 58 25.09 3.26 19.31
N VAL A 59 24.01 3.50 20.07
CA VAL A 59 23.12 4.65 19.85
C VAL A 59 23.86 6.00 19.92
N SER A 60 24.71 6.21 20.94
CA SER A 60 25.41 7.49 21.12
C SER A 60 26.39 7.78 20.00
N ARG A 61 27.12 6.76 19.51
CA ARG A 61 28.06 6.90 18.39
C ARG A 61 27.32 7.18 17.08
N ILE A 62 26.20 6.48 16.83
CA ILE A 62 25.37 6.71 15.65
C ILE A 62 24.82 8.13 15.65
N LEU A 63 24.24 8.58 16.76
CA LEU A 63 23.69 9.93 16.87
C LEU A 63 24.76 11.00 16.69
N GLN A 64 25.95 10.83 17.29
CA GLN A 64 27.07 11.75 17.08
C GLN A 64 27.46 11.85 15.61
N VAL A 65 27.64 10.72 14.92
CA VAL A 65 28.01 10.74 13.49
C VAL A 65 26.91 11.39 12.65
N LEU A 66 25.64 11.11 12.91
CA LEU A 66 24.53 11.74 12.18
C LEU A 66 24.49 13.25 12.42
N ALA A 67 24.77 13.71 13.64
CA ALA A 67 24.87 15.13 13.97
C ALA A 67 26.04 15.80 13.23
N ASP A 68 27.24 15.20 13.28
CA ASP A 68 28.44 15.70 12.60
C ASP A 68 28.24 15.78 11.08
N GLN A 69 27.47 14.84 10.52
CA GLN A 69 27.16 14.81 9.10
C GLN A 69 25.95 15.67 8.72
N GLY A 70 25.20 16.24 9.69
CA GLY A 70 23.99 17.00 9.43
C GLY A 70 22.89 16.18 8.75
N VAL A 71 22.72 14.91 9.14
CA VAL A 71 21.69 14.00 8.59
C VAL A 71 20.64 13.68 9.64
N LYS A 72 19.36 13.76 9.26
CA LYS A 72 18.25 13.23 10.05
C LYS A 72 17.82 11.88 9.50
N SER A 73 17.33 11.04 10.40
CA SER A 73 17.05 9.61 10.17
C SER A 73 15.78 9.23 10.93
N THR A 74 15.26 8.04 10.65
CA THR A 74 14.10 7.50 11.35
C THR A 74 14.50 6.26 12.16
N PHE A 75 14.18 6.26 13.45
CA PHE A 75 14.47 5.16 14.37
C PHE A 75 13.18 4.44 14.76
N PHE A 76 13.13 3.12 14.61
CA PHE A 76 12.01 2.30 15.05
C PHE A 76 12.35 1.69 16.41
N ALA A 77 11.77 2.23 17.47
CA ALA A 77 12.10 1.82 18.83
C ALA A 77 11.13 0.76 19.35
N THR A 78 11.69 -0.24 20.04
CA THR A 78 10.89 -1.16 20.84
C THR A 78 10.41 -0.48 22.13
N GLY A 79 9.29 -0.95 22.68
CA GLY A 79 8.84 -0.54 24.00
C GLY A 79 9.84 -0.92 25.10
N GLN A 80 10.49 -2.07 24.99
CA GLN A 80 11.58 -2.47 25.89
C GLN A 80 12.77 -1.50 25.84
N ALA A 81 13.19 -1.05 24.65
CA ALA A 81 14.23 -0.02 24.54
C ALA A 81 13.83 1.27 25.27
N ALA A 82 12.60 1.74 25.04
CA ALA A 82 12.10 2.95 25.66
C ALA A 82 11.97 2.84 27.19
N ALA A 83 11.63 1.66 27.71
CA ALA A 83 11.55 1.40 29.14
C ALA A 83 12.93 1.28 29.80
N ASN A 84 13.87 0.56 29.16
CA ASN A 84 15.17 0.25 29.75
C ASN A 84 16.22 1.34 29.52
N TYR A 85 16.11 2.09 28.42
CA TYR A 85 17.05 3.14 28.02
C TYR A 85 16.32 4.44 27.63
N PRO A 86 15.49 5.01 28.53
CA PRO A 86 14.63 6.15 28.21
C PRO A 86 15.43 7.38 27.75
N ASP A 87 16.62 7.63 28.31
CA ASP A 87 17.47 8.76 27.92
C ASP A 87 18.07 8.58 26.52
N ALA A 88 18.40 7.36 26.12
CA ALA A 88 18.87 7.07 24.77
C ALA A 88 17.77 7.30 23.74
N VAL A 89 16.56 6.80 23.99
CA VAL A 89 15.40 7.02 23.11
C VAL A 89 14.98 8.49 23.09
N ARG A 90 15.06 9.19 24.23
CA ARG A 90 14.84 10.65 24.30
C ARG A 90 15.87 11.42 23.47
N SER A 91 17.14 10.99 23.48
CA SER A 91 18.22 11.64 22.74
C SER A 91 17.99 11.58 21.22
N VAL A 92 17.43 10.48 20.71
CA VAL A 92 17.02 10.35 19.30
C VAL A 92 16.09 11.51 18.91
N VAL A 93 15.02 11.70 19.68
CA VAL A 93 14.01 12.73 19.40
C VAL A 93 14.55 14.14 19.67
N ALA A 94 15.30 14.34 20.75
CA ALA A 94 15.88 15.64 21.11
C ALA A 94 16.87 16.15 20.04
N GLN A 95 17.53 15.25 19.33
CA GLN A 95 18.39 15.59 18.19
C GLN A 95 17.61 15.73 16.88
N GLY A 96 16.27 15.71 16.89
CA GLY A 96 15.43 15.96 15.71
C GLY A 96 15.35 14.78 14.74
N HIS A 97 15.67 13.56 15.18
CA HIS A 97 15.37 12.36 14.42
C HIS A 97 13.90 11.96 14.60
N GLU A 98 13.36 11.25 13.61
CA GLU A 98 12.00 10.73 13.67
C GLU A 98 11.98 9.41 14.45
N ILE A 99 10.87 9.14 15.16
CA ILE A 99 10.68 7.90 15.91
C ILE A 99 9.42 7.15 15.45
N GLY A 100 9.55 5.84 15.26
CA GLY A 100 8.49 4.91 14.92
C GLY A 100 8.38 3.76 15.93
N ASN A 101 7.29 3.00 15.86
CA ASN A 101 7.03 1.86 16.74
C ASN A 101 7.65 0.58 16.16
N HIS A 102 8.36 -0.19 16.98
CA HIS A 102 8.95 -1.48 16.61
C HIS A 102 8.47 -2.64 17.49
N SER A 103 7.20 -2.60 17.94
CA SER A 103 6.59 -3.47 18.96
C SER A 103 7.15 -3.27 20.37
N TYR A 104 6.59 -3.96 21.37
CA TYR A 104 7.09 -3.85 22.74
C TYR A 104 8.27 -4.78 22.98
N SER A 105 8.11 -6.07 22.65
CA SER A 105 9.02 -7.16 23.03
C SER A 105 9.74 -7.83 21.85
N HIS A 106 9.60 -7.29 20.64
CA HIS A 106 10.22 -7.81 19.41
C HIS A 106 9.83 -9.27 19.02
N PRO A 107 8.53 -9.67 19.09
CA PRO A 107 8.08 -11.00 18.65
C PRO A 107 7.89 -11.08 17.13
N TYR A 108 7.82 -12.30 16.59
CA TYR A 108 7.33 -12.54 15.23
C TYR A 108 5.83 -12.25 15.16
N PHE A 109 5.44 -11.14 14.53
CA PHE A 109 4.06 -10.67 14.53
C PHE A 109 3.08 -11.66 13.89
N THR A 110 3.50 -12.44 12.89
CA THR A 110 2.62 -13.42 12.24
C THR A 110 2.25 -14.60 13.12
N THR A 111 2.94 -14.77 14.26
CA THR A 111 2.64 -15.80 15.26
C THR A 111 1.63 -15.34 16.32
N LEU A 112 1.30 -14.04 16.36
CA LEU A 112 0.42 -13.45 17.36
C LEU A 112 -1.05 -13.44 16.92
N SER A 113 -1.95 -13.46 17.89
CA SER A 113 -3.36 -13.09 17.67
C SER A 113 -3.49 -11.57 17.49
N PRO A 114 -4.57 -11.07 16.83
CA PRO A 114 -4.81 -9.64 16.69
C PRO A 114 -4.81 -8.86 18.02
N ALA A 115 -5.34 -9.46 19.09
CA ALA A 115 -5.34 -8.85 20.43
C ALA A 115 -3.91 -8.71 21.00
N GLN A 116 -3.05 -9.72 20.79
CA GLN A 116 -1.64 -9.65 21.19
C GLN A 116 -0.86 -8.63 20.36
N MET A 117 -1.12 -8.52 19.05
CA MET A 117 -0.53 -7.47 18.22
C MET A 117 -0.92 -6.07 18.73
N ALA A 118 -2.20 -5.87 19.08
CA ALA A 118 -2.68 -4.61 19.62
C ALA A 118 -2.03 -4.27 20.98
N ASP A 119 -1.84 -5.26 21.86
CA ASP A 119 -1.13 -5.08 23.14
C ASP A 119 0.33 -4.65 22.92
N GLU A 120 1.06 -5.35 22.05
CA GLU A 120 2.44 -5.04 21.68
C GLU A 120 2.58 -3.60 21.15
N LEU A 121 1.69 -3.20 20.24
CA LEU A 121 1.69 -1.85 19.67
C LEU A 121 1.35 -0.78 20.72
N SER A 122 0.33 -1.01 21.55
CA SER A 122 -0.14 -0.05 22.56
C SER A 122 0.87 0.17 23.69
N ARG A 123 1.47 -0.91 24.20
CA ARG A 123 2.49 -0.83 25.25
C ARG A 123 3.75 -0.13 24.75
N ALA A 124 4.18 -0.43 23.53
CA ALA A 124 5.31 0.27 22.92
C ALA A 124 5.03 1.75 22.73
N ALA A 125 3.85 2.12 22.22
CA ALA A 125 3.44 3.50 22.08
C ALA A 125 3.45 4.27 23.42
N THR A 126 2.99 3.61 24.48
CA THR A 126 2.99 4.18 25.83
C THR A 126 4.40 4.39 26.35
N ALA A 127 5.28 3.38 26.26
CA ALA A 127 6.67 3.48 26.72
C ALA A 127 7.45 4.57 25.95
N ILE A 128 7.32 4.62 24.62
CA ILE A 128 7.98 5.62 23.78
C ILE A 128 7.50 7.03 24.13
N ARG A 129 6.18 7.22 24.29
CA ARG A 129 5.62 8.52 24.69
C ARG A 129 6.10 8.94 26.07
N THR A 130 6.19 8.01 27.02
CA THR A 130 6.73 8.31 28.36
C THR A 130 8.19 8.73 28.30
N ALA A 131 9.02 8.07 27.48
CA ALA A 131 10.44 8.41 27.38
C ALA A 131 10.71 9.75 26.66
N THR A 132 9.91 10.05 25.62
CA THR A 132 10.21 11.11 24.64
C THR A 132 9.24 12.29 24.64
N GLY A 133 8.05 12.12 25.24
CA GLY A 133 6.92 13.05 25.07
C GLY A 133 6.23 12.97 23.71
N GLN A 134 6.71 12.14 22.77
CA GLN A 134 6.16 12.02 21.41
C GLN A 134 5.50 10.66 21.18
N ALA A 135 4.40 10.65 20.43
CA ALA A 135 3.79 9.40 19.97
C ALA A 135 4.57 8.87 18.76
N PRO A 136 4.83 7.55 18.65
CA PRO A 136 5.58 6.98 17.52
C PRO A 136 4.74 6.82 16.23
N LYS A 137 3.54 7.40 16.19
CA LYS A 137 2.66 7.36 15.02
C LYS A 137 3.11 8.39 13.98
N PRO A 138 2.89 8.15 12.69
CA PRO A 138 2.09 7.06 12.11
C PRO A 138 2.89 5.79 11.73
N TRP A 139 4.16 5.69 12.13
CA TRP A 139 5.07 4.66 11.62
C TRP A 139 5.13 3.42 12.50
N PHE A 140 4.91 2.26 11.89
CA PHE A 140 5.20 0.96 12.49
C PHE A 140 6.21 0.20 11.61
N ARG A 141 7.12 -0.54 12.22
CA ARG A 141 7.94 -1.54 11.52
C ARG A 141 7.83 -2.87 12.28
N PRO A 142 7.42 -3.97 11.64
CA PRO A 142 7.32 -5.25 12.32
C PRO A 142 8.72 -5.81 12.58
N PRO A 143 8.96 -6.39 13.78
CA PRO A 143 10.16 -7.17 14.05
C PRO A 143 10.44 -8.19 12.96
N TYR A 144 11.73 -8.37 12.63
CA TYR A 144 12.21 -9.31 11.59
C TYR A 144 11.66 -9.04 10.18
N GLY A 145 10.92 -7.95 9.96
CA GLY A 145 10.17 -7.74 8.73
C GLY A 145 9.01 -8.73 8.55
N ASP A 146 8.51 -9.30 9.65
CA ASP A 146 7.50 -10.34 9.65
C ASP A 146 6.09 -9.75 9.56
N TYR A 147 5.45 -9.85 8.40
CA TYR A 147 4.11 -9.32 8.17
C TYR A 147 3.26 -10.19 7.24
N ASN A 148 1.95 -10.07 7.41
CA ASN A 148 0.92 -10.56 6.50
C ASN A 148 -0.29 -9.60 6.56
N ALA A 149 -1.40 -9.96 5.90
CA ALA A 149 -2.59 -9.11 5.87
C ALA A 149 -3.15 -8.83 7.29
N THR A 150 -3.10 -9.81 8.20
CA THR A 150 -3.54 -9.65 9.59
C THR A 150 -2.69 -8.64 10.34
N VAL A 151 -1.36 -8.68 10.15
CA VAL A 151 -0.43 -7.72 10.77
C VAL A 151 -0.68 -6.30 10.28
N LEU A 152 -0.90 -6.11 8.97
CA LEU A 152 -1.20 -4.80 8.40
C LEU A 152 -2.55 -4.26 8.90
N GLN A 153 -3.55 -5.12 9.00
CA GLN A 153 -4.85 -4.75 9.57
C GLN A 153 -4.71 -4.33 11.04
N ALA A 154 -4.03 -5.12 11.86
CA ALA A 154 -3.81 -4.81 13.28
C ALA A 154 -3.04 -3.50 13.50
N ALA A 155 -2.02 -3.23 12.68
CA ALA A 155 -1.31 -1.94 12.70
C ALA A 155 -2.23 -0.76 12.33
N GLY A 156 -3.06 -0.92 11.30
CA GLY A 156 -4.06 0.05 10.89
C GLY A 156 -5.09 0.34 11.99
N ASP A 157 -5.64 -0.70 12.61
CA ASP A 157 -6.59 -0.61 13.74
C ASP A 157 -5.97 0.07 14.96
N ALA A 158 -4.67 -0.12 15.20
CA ALA A 158 -3.92 0.59 16.24
C ALA A 158 -3.60 2.06 15.87
N GLY A 159 -3.95 2.50 14.66
CA GLY A 159 -3.75 3.87 14.17
C GLY A 159 -2.36 4.15 13.60
N TYR A 160 -1.64 3.11 13.18
CA TYR A 160 -0.43 3.25 12.36
C TYR A 160 -0.84 3.16 10.90
N SER A 161 -0.80 4.30 10.19
CA SER A 161 -1.22 4.32 8.79
C SER A 161 -0.18 3.73 7.84
N HIS A 162 1.06 3.55 8.29
CA HIS A 162 2.13 3.02 7.45
C HIS A 162 3.02 2.00 8.19
N THR A 163 3.24 0.88 7.51
CA THR A 163 4.14 -0.19 7.91
C THR A 163 5.41 -0.08 7.06
N ILE A 164 6.51 0.36 7.66
CA ILE A 164 7.74 0.72 6.94
C ILE A 164 8.70 -0.46 6.90
N MET A 165 9.03 -0.90 5.69
CA MET A 165 10.00 -1.94 5.39
C MET A 165 11.28 -1.29 4.85
N TRP A 166 12.02 -2.01 4.00
CA TRP A 166 13.27 -1.56 3.38
C TRP A 166 13.47 -2.19 2.01
N THR A 167 14.35 -1.59 1.22
CA THR A 167 14.90 -2.17 -0.02
C THR A 167 16.35 -2.63 0.14
N ILE A 168 17.07 -2.08 1.13
CA ILE A 168 18.48 -2.38 1.35
C ILE A 168 18.63 -2.85 2.80
N ASP A 169 18.82 -4.15 2.98
CA ASP A 169 19.23 -4.73 4.26
C ASP A 169 20.76 -4.79 4.35
N THR A 170 21.32 -4.14 5.37
CA THR A 170 22.76 -4.15 5.60
C THR A 170 23.25 -5.48 6.17
N VAL A 171 22.39 -6.21 6.87
CA VAL A 171 22.69 -7.33 7.79
C VAL A 171 23.78 -6.99 8.82
N ASP A 172 23.86 -5.72 9.21
CA ASP A 172 24.81 -5.20 10.19
C ASP A 172 24.76 -5.91 11.55
N TRP A 173 23.59 -6.38 11.97
CA TRP A 173 23.38 -7.17 13.18
C TRP A 173 24.23 -8.45 13.26
N GLN A 174 24.79 -8.94 12.15
CA GLN A 174 25.73 -10.07 12.11
C GLN A 174 27.18 -9.68 12.44
N GLY A 175 27.46 -8.43 12.80
CA GLY A 175 28.81 -7.95 13.07
C GLY A 175 29.65 -7.76 11.79
N VAL A 176 29.01 -7.48 10.66
CA VAL A 176 29.72 -7.21 9.40
C VAL A 176 30.52 -5.91 9.47
N SER A 177 31.62 -5.84 8.73
CA SER A 177 32.54 -4.70 8.77
C SER A 177 31.92 -3.41 8.21
N ALA A 178 32.43 -2.27 8.67
CA ALA A 178 32.01 -0.94 8.19
C ALA A 178 32.11 -0.79 6.66
N THR A 179 33.21 -1.31 6.08
CA THR A 179 33.42 -1.36 4.63
C THR A 179 32.34 -2.16 3.91
N ALA A 180 32.01 -3.36 4.43
CA ALA A 180 30.99 -4.21 3.81
C ALA A 180 29.59 -3.58 3.86
N ILE A 181 29.25 -2.91 4.97
CA ILE A 181 27.99 -2.17 5.12
C ILE A 181 27.94 -1.03 4.09
N ARG A 182 28.98 -0.19 4.06
CA ARG A 182 29.09 0.95 3.13
C ARG A 182 28.95 0.49 1.68
N ASP A 183 29.76 -0.47 1.25
CA ASP A 183 29.83 -0.89 -0.15
C ASP A 183 28.51 -1.54 -0.61
N LYS A 184 27.84 -2.27 0.28
CA LYS A 184 26.50 -2.82 0.01
C LYS A 184 25.46 -1.71 -0.18
N VAL A 185 25.47 -0.68 0.65
CA VAL A 185 24.51 0.42 0.51
C VAL A 185 24.77 1.23 -0.75
N LEU A 186 26.04 1.56 -1.04
CA LEU A 186 26.40 2.32 -2.24
C LEU A 186 26.08 1.57 -3.53
N SER A 187 26.36 0.27 -3.59
CA SER A 187 26.07 -0.56 -4.78
C SER A 187 24.57 -0.77 -5.05
N LYS A 188 23.72 -0.64 -4.03
CA LYS A 188 22.26 -0.79 -4.15
C LYS A 188 21.49 0.52 -4.09
N ALA A 189 22.19 1.65 -4.01
CA ALA A 189 21.58 2.97 -3.91
C ALA A 189 20.66 3.25 -5.12
N SER A 190 19.40 3.58 -4.83
CA SER A 190 18.40 3.93 -5.86
C SER A 190 17.45 5.00 -5.32
N PRO A 191 16.86 5.85 -6.18
CA PRO A 191 15.84 6.81 -5.78
C PRO A 191 14.74 6.17 -4.92
N GLY A 192 14.43 6.83 -3.81
CA GLY A 192 13.39 6.42 -2.87
C GLY A 192 13.70 5.18 -2.03
N ALA A 193 14.94 4.70 -2.04
CA ALA A 193 15.33 3.54 -1.25
C ALA A 193 15.31 3.82 0.26
N ILE A 194 14.95 2.79 1.02
CA ILE A 194 14.99 2.77 2.49
C ILE A 194 16.03 1.74 2.92
N VAL A 195 16.99 2.17 3.74
CA VAL A 195 18.08 1.35 4.28
C VAL A 195 17.75 0.89 5.69
N LEU A 196 17.84 -0.42 5.95
CA LEU A 196 17.74 -1.02 7.28
C LEU A 196 19.12 -1.20 7.91
N MET A 197 19.26 -0.66 9.12
CA MET A 197 20.39 -0.81 10.03
C MET A 197 19.88 -0.98 11.47
N HIS A 198 20.78 -1.26 12.41
CA HIS A 198 20.45 -1.50 13.81
C HIS A 198 21.36 -0.67 14.73
N VAL A 199 20.87 -0.37 15.93
CA VAL A 199 21.65 0.36 16.96
C VAL A 199 22.26 -0.55 18.04
N GLY A 200 21.87 -1.83 18.09
CA GLY A 200 22.36 -2.77 19.09
C GLY A 200 23.87 -2.99 18.99
N GLY A 201 24.50 -3.42 20.08
CA GLY A 201 25.95 -3.65 20.19
C GLY A 201 26.50 -4.64 19.16
N GLY A 202 25.68 -5.59 18.69
CA GLY A 202 26.04 -6.52 17.61
C GLY A 202 26.28 -5.85 16.25
N ALA A 203 25.69 -4.67 16.00
CA ALA A 203 25.90 -3.88 14.78
C ALA A 203 27.19 -3.05 14.83
N THR A 204 28.31 -3.71 15.13
CA THR A 204 29.60 -3.08 15.44
C THR A 204 30.14 -2.22 14.30
N GLY A 205 29.89 -2.59 13.05
CA GLY A 205 30.34 -1.86 11.87
C GLY A 205 29.51 -0.63 11.51
N THR A 206 28.28 -0.51 12.02
CA THR A 206 27.33 0.53 11.59
C THR A 206 27.81 1.96 11.89
N PRO A 207 28.28 2.28 13.11
CA PRO A 207 28.78 3.64 13.40
C PRO A 207 29.91 4.08 12.46
N ASP A 208 30.83 3.17 12.15
CA ASP A 208 32.03 3.47 11.35
C ASP A 208 31.74 3.43 9.84
N ALA A 209 30.66 2.77 9.41
CA ALA A 209 30.20 2.80 8.02
C ALA A 209 29.56 4.14 7.64
N LEU A 210 28.88 4.78 8.59
CA LEU A 210 28.05 5.97 8.35
C LEU A 210 28.78 7.13 7.65
N PRO A 211 29.99 7.56 8.05
CA PRO A 211 30.66 8.69 7.40
C PRO A 211 30.95 8.42 5.91
N GLY A 212 31.51 7.25 5.61
CA GLY A 212 31.83 6.83 4.23
C GLY A 212 30.58 6.59 3.38
N MET A 213 29.53 6.05 3.99
CA MET A 213 28.25 5.83 3.32
C MET A 213 27.54 7.14 3.00
N ILE A 214 27.45 8.07 3.96
CA ILE A 214 26.81 9.37 3.77
C ILE A 214 27.55 10.20 2.72
N SER A 215 28.88 10.28 2.81
CA SER A 215 29.70 10.99 1.82
C SER A 215 29.56 10.39 0.42
N GLY A 216 29.61 9.07 0.28
CA GLY A 216 29.42 8.38 -1.00
C GLY A 216 28.03 8.59 -1.61
N LEU A 217 26.97 8.52 -0.80
CA LEU A 217 25.60 8.78 -1.26
C LEU A 217 25.42 10.24 -1.70
N ARG A 218 25.96 11.21 -0.95
CA ARG A 218 25.95 12.62 -1.33
C ARG A 218 26.72 12.87 -2.63
N ALA A 219 27.90 12.27 -2.79
CA ALA A 219 28.69 12.36 -4.02
C ALA A 219 27.94 11.78 -5.23
N ALA A 220 27.12 10.74 -5.02
CA ALA A 220 26.22 10.19 -6.05
C ALA A 220 24.95 11.05 -6.31
N GLY A 221 24.79 12.16 -5.59
CA GLY A 221 23.70 13.12 -5.73
C GLY A 221 22.46 12.81 -4.88
N TYR A 222 22.57 11.92 -3.89
CA TYR A 222 21.45 11.61 -3.01
C TYR A 222 21.30 12.60 -1.86
N GLN A 223 20.07 13.06 -1.64
CA GLN A 223 19.63 13.69 -0.41
C GLN A 223 19.19 12.63 0.59
N LEU A 224 19.68 12.72 1.83
CA LEU A 224 19.35 11.80 2.90
C LEU A 224 18.30 12.45 3.80
N VAL A 225 17.16 11.77 3.95
CA VAL A 225 15.95 12.32 4.55
C VAL A 225 15.31 11.32 5.52
N THR A 226 14.41 11.80 6.38
CA THR A 226 13.56 10.92 7.21
C THR A 226 12.54 10.16 6.36
N VAL A 227 11.88 9.15 6.95
CA VAL A 227 10.78 8.43 6.29
C VAL A 227 9.64 9.39 5.94
N SER A 228 9.21 10.26 6.86
CA SER A 228 8.19 11.28 6.56
C SER A 228 8.54 12.16 5.35
N GLN A 229 9.78 12.66 5.31
CA GLN A 229 10.27 13.48 4.20
C GLN A 229 10.38 12.68 2.90
N LEU A 230 10.79 11.41 2.97
CA LEU A 230 10.85 10.52 1.82
C LEU A 230 9.46 10.31 1.20
N LEU A 231 8.43 10.06 2.04
CA LEU A 231 7.05 9.94 1.59
C LEU A 231 6.50 11.28 1.07
N GLY A 232 6.90 12.41 1.65
CA GLY A 232 6.56 13.75 1.15
C GLY A 232 7.27 14.13 -0.16
N ALA A 233 8.41 13.51 -0.46
CA ALA A 233 9.13 13.65 -1.72
C ALA A 233 8.59 12.75 -2.84
N ALA A 234 7.59 11.91 -2.55
CA ALA A 234 6.78 11.29 -3.59
C ALA A 234 6.05 12.41 -4.36
N PRO A 235 6.04 12.41 -5.70
CA PRO A 235 5.24 13.35 -6.48
C PRO A 235 3.81 13.43 -5.92
N THR A 236 3.39 14.63 -5.55
CA THR A 236 2.02 14.92 -5.10
C THR A 236 1.05 14.47 -6.19
N GLY A 237 0.13 13.56 -5.84
CA GLY A 237 -0.89 13.03 -6.75
C GLY A 237 -0.83 11.52 -7.01
N GLN A 238 0.16 10.80 -6.49
CA GLN A 238 0.21 9.34 -6.62
C GLN A 238 -0.61 8.66 -5.51
N THR A 239 -1.44 7.70 -5.91
CA THR A 239 -2.22 6.89 -4.97
C THR A 239 -1.45 5.61 -4.66
N LEU A 240 -1.27 5.26 -3.38
CA LEU A 240 -0.70 3.97 -3.01
C LEU A 240 -1.82 2.93 -2.95
N TYR A 241 -1.61 1.78 -3.59
CA TYR A 241 -2.53 0.66 -3.55
C TYR A 241 -1.87 -0.57 -2.95
N VAL A 242 -2.48 -1.12 -1.90
CA VAL A 242 -2.07 -2.40 -1.31
C VAL A 242 -2.76 -3.53 -2.07
N VAL A 243 -1.98 -4.36 -2.76
CA VAL A 243 -2.46 -5.55 -3.48
C VAL A 243 -3.17 -6.49 -2.51
N LYS A 244 -4.40 -6.87 -2.83
CA LYS A 244 -5.22 -7.79 -2.05
C LYS A 244 -5.17 -9.20 -2.68
N PRO A 245 -5.43 -10.27 -1.91
CA PRO A 245 -5.62 -11.59 -2.48
C PRO A 245 -6.64 -11.58 -3.62
N GLY A 246 -6.24 -12.08 -4.79
CA GLY A 246 -7.08 -12.11 -6.00
C GLY A 246 -6.99 -10.85 -6.88
N ASP A 247 -6.17 -9.87 -6.51
CA ASP A 247 -5.88 -8.73 -7.38
C ASP A 247 -4.99 -9.11 -8.55
N THR A 248 -5.16 -8.35 -9.64
CA THR A 248 -4.26 -8.32 -10.78
C THR A 248 -3.94 -6.87 -11.09
N LEU A 249 -2.81 -6.59 -11.73
CA LEU A 249 -2.50 -5.22 -12.16
C LEU A 249 -3.62 -4.62 -13.03
N TYR A 250 -4.33 -5.46 -13.78
CA TYR A 250 -5.50 -5.05 -14.56
C TYR A 250 -6.66 -4.55 -13.70
N LYS A 251 -7.04 -5.29 -12.65
CA LYS A 251 -8.11 -4.87 -11.72
C LYS A 251 -7.75 -3.55 -11.03
N ILE A 252 -6.50 -3.41 -10.66
CA ILE A 252 -5.98 -2.22 -9.97
C ILE A 252 -5.94 -1.03 -10.92
N ALA A 253 -5.39 -1.21 -12.14
CA ALA A 253 -5.39 -0.20 -13.19
C ALA A 253 -6.81 0.31 -13.49
N SER A 254 -7.76 -0.60 -13.64
CA SER A 254 -9.16 -0.28 -13.86
C SER A 254 -9.81 0.45 -12.69
N LEU A 255 -9.47 0.10 -11.45
CA LEU A 255 -10.02 0.73 -10.24
C LEU A 255 -9.61 2.21 -10.14
N TYR A 256 -8.41 2.54 -10.59
CA TYR A 256 -7.84 3.88 -10.46
C TYR A 256 -7.81 4.69 -11.77
N GLY A 257 -8.35 4.15 -12.86
CA GLY A 257 -8.39 4.87 -14.14
C GLY A 257 -7.01 5.12 -14.75
N VAL A 258 -6.06 4.19 -14.56
CA VAL A 258 -4.72 4.23 -15.16
C VAL A 258 -4.48 2.99 -16.02
N THR A 259 -3.37 2.92 -16.76
CA THR A 259 -3.01 1.71 -17.52
C THR A 259 -2.17 0.75 -16.67
N VAL A 260 -2.22 -0.55 -17.01
CA VAL A 260 -1.31 -1.55 -16.41
C VAL A 260 0.15 -1.18 -16.67
N SER A 261 0.47 -0.69 -17.87
CA SER A 261 1.82 -0.23 -18.22
C SER A 261 2.28 0.96 -17.37
N ALA A 262 1.39 1.89 -17.02
CA ALA A 262 1.70 2.99 -16.14
C ALA A 262 1.99 2.51 -14.71
N ILE A 263 1.22 1.55 -14.20
CA ILE A 263 1.52 0.92 -12.90
C ILE A 263 2.84 0.14 -12.96
N VAL A 264 3.08 -0.64 -14.03
CA VAL A 264 4.35 -1.39 -14.20
C VAL A 264 5.55 -0.45 -14.21
N ALA A 265 5.47 0.64 -14.97
CA ALA A 265 6.53 1.64 -15.05
C ALA A 265 6.74 2.36 -13.71
N ALA A 266 5.65 2.77 -13.04
CA ALA A 266 5.70 3.41 -11.73
C ALA A 266 6.22 2.48 -10.62
N ASN A 267 6.24 1.16 -10.83
CA ASN A 267 6.65 0.19 -9.82
C ASN A 267 7.88 -0.63 -10.22
N ASN A 268 8.48 -0.37 -11.38
CA ASN A 268 9.57 -1.16 -11.96
C ASN A 268 9.30 -2.67 -11.94
N ILE A 269 8.05 -3.07 -12.25
CA ILE A 269 7.64 -4.47 -12.21
C ILE A 269 8.19 -5.20 -13.44
N VAL A 270 9.07 -6.18 -13.23
CA VAL A 270 9.66 -6.98 -14.32
C VAL A 270 8.63 -7.93 -14.94
N ASN A 271 7.78 -8.55 -14.12
CA ASN A 271 6.71 -9.43 -14.58
C ASN A 271 5.33 -8.91 -14.14
N PRO A 272 4.55 -8.29 -15.05
CA PRO A 272 3.23 -7.72 -14.73
C PRO A 272 2.18 -8.72 -14.22
N ASN A 273 2.39 -10.02 -14.43
CA ASN A 273 1.49 -11.07 -13.95
C ASN A 273 1.82 -11.55 -12.53
N LEU A 274 2.93 -11.08 -11.96
CA LEU A 274 3.42 -11.52 -10.67
C LEU A 274 3.39 -10.35 -9.69
N ILE A 275 2.23 -10.17 -9.07
CA ILE A 275 2.06 -9.32 -7.90
C ILE A 275 1.65 -10.16 -6.70
N TYR A 276 2.08 -9.74 -5.51
CA TYR A 276 1.86 -10.49 -4.28
C TYR A 276 0.84 -9.78 -3.39
N PRO A 277 -0.04 -10.50 -2.68
CA PRO A 277 -0.84 -9.90 -1.62
C PRO A 277 0.04 -9.10 -0.66
N ASN A 278 -0.44 -7.92 -0.28
CA ASN A 278 0.22 -6.90 0.53
C ASN A 278 1.39 -6.16 -0.14
N GLN A 279 1.73 -6.47 -1.39
CA GLN A 279 2.62 -5.63 -2.19
C GLN A 279 1.98 -4.25 -2.36
N VAL A 280 2.73 -3.17 -2.14
CA VAL A 280 2.24 -1.83 -2.44
C VAL A 280 2.69 -1.40 -3.82
N LEU A 281 1.70 -0.97 -4.58
CA LEU A 281 1.86 -0.40 -5.90
C LEU A 281 1.63 1.10 -5.83
N VAL A 282 2.57 1.83 -6.39
CA VAL A 282 2.38 3.22 -6.74
C VAL A 282 1.45 3.27 -7.95
N ILE A 283 0.27 3.83 -7.73
CA ILE A 283 -0.68 4.13 -8.78
C ILE A 283 -0.40 5.57 -9.22
N PRO A 284 0.12 5.77 -10.43
CA PRO A 284 0.44 7.11 -10.89
C PRO A 284 -0.81 7.99 -10.92
N ALA A 285 -0.66 9.29 -10.64
CA ALA A 285 -1.72 10.26 -10.87
C ALA A 285 -2.18 10.14 -12.33
N THR A 286 -3.48 10.29 -12.59
CA THR A 286 -4.05 10.25 -13.95
C THR A 286 -3.27 11.19 -14.87
N THR A 287 -2.41 10.64 -15.72
CA THR A 287 -1.96 11.32 -16.92
C THR A 287 -2.71 10.68 -18.08
N PRO A 288 -3.79 11.30 -18.58
CA PRO A 288 -4.31 10.94 -19.89
C PRO A 288 -3.31 11.49 -20.93
N SER A 289 -2.21 10.77 -21.15
CA SER A 289 -1.32 11.12 -22.26
C SER A 289 -2.02 10.72 -23.56
N SER A 290 -2.64 11.71 -24.16
CA SER A 290 -3.42 11.67 -25.39
C SER A 290 -2.52 11.58 -26.62
N SER A 291 -1.73 10.51 -26.72
CA SER A 291 -0.89 10.25 -27.90
C SER A 291 -1.33 8.95 -28.56
N THR A 292 -1.97 9.08 -29.72
CA THR A 292 -2.27 8.00 -30.66
C THR A 292 -0.97 7.32 -31.09
N VAL A 293 -0.88 6.00 -30.97
CA VAL A 293 0.29 5.20 -31.39
C VAL A 293 -0.08 4.36 -32.59
N THR A 294 0.76 4.27 -33.62
CA THR A 294 0.54 3.33 -34.73
C THR A 294 1.08 1.94 -34.40
N TYR A 295 0.32 0.88 -34.69
CA TYR A 295 0.69 -0.50 -34.46
C TYR A 295 0.61 -1.33 -35.76
N THR A 296 1.62 -2.15 -36.03
CA THR A 296 1.59 -3.11 -37.15
C THR A 296 1.18 -4.49 -36.64
N VAL A 297 0.07 -5.01 -37.17
CA VAL A 297 -0.49 -6.34 -36.84
C VAL A 297 0.54 -7.44 -37.14
N LYS A 298 0.74 -8.33 -36.18
CA LYS A 298 1.64 -9.49 -36.26
C LYS A 298 0.85 -10.79 -36.37
N PRO A 299 1.47 -11.88 -36.88
CA PRO A 299 0.84 -13.20 -36.87
C PRO A 299 0.39 -13.61 -35.45
N GLY A 300 -0.89 -13.95 -35.29
CA GLY A 300 -1.50 -14.35 -34.01
C GLY A 300 -2.13 -13.23 -33.19
N ASP A 301 -2.13 -11.99 -33.70
CA ASP A 301 -2.83 -10.87 -33.08
C ASP A 301 -4.35 -10.95 -33.21
N THR A 302 -5.02 -10.31 -32.26
CA THR A 302 -6.44 -9.97 -32.34
C THR A 302 -6.59 -8.51 -31.92
N LEU A 303 -7.63 -7.81 -32.38
CA LEU A 303 -7.89 -6.43 -31.93
C LEU A 303 -8.04 -6.35 -30.40
N TYR A 304 -8.51 -7.43 -29.76
CA TYR A 304 -8.56 -7.53 -28.31
C TYR A 304 -7.16 -7.53 -27.66
N LYS A 305 -6.22 -8.35 -28.14
CA LYS A 305 -4.84 -8.38 -27.62
C LYS A 305 -4.14 -7.03 -27.81
N ILE A 306 -4.38 -6.39 -28.95
CA ILE A 306 -3.85 -5.07 -29.28
C ILE A 306 -4.48 -4.01 -28.33
N ALA A 307 -5.80 -3.96 -28.22
CA ALA A 307 -6.50 -3.06 -27.29
C ALA A 307 -6.00 -3.20 -25.86
N ALA A 308 -5.85 -4.44 -25.38
CA ALA A 308 -5.32 -4.74 -24.06
C ALA A 308 -3.86 -4.29 -23.88
N THR A 309 -3.02 -4.47 -24.90
CA THR A 309 -1.61 -4.05 -24.88
C THR A 309 -1.47 -2.53 -24.77
N TYR A 310 -2.36 -1.78 -25.43
CA TYR A 310 -2.31 -0.33 -25.50
C TYR A 310 -3.28 0.38 -24.53
N GLY A 311 -4.01 -0.38 -23.70
CA GLY A 311 -4.92 0.19 -22.71
C GLY A 311 -6.12 0.92 -23.30
N THR A 312 -6.58 0.52 -24.50
CA THR A 312 -7.76 1.08 -25.17
C THR A 312 -8.84 0.01 -25.37
N THR A 313 -9.92 0.30 -26.09
CA THR A 313 -10.97 -0.67 -26.40
C THR A 313 -10.93 -1.12 -27.85
N VAL A 314 -11.45 -2.33 -28.13
CA VAL A 314 -11.65 -2.80 -29.51
C VAL A 314 -12.53 -1.82 -30.28
N SER A 315 -13.59 -1.30 -29.64
CA SER A 315 -14.50 -0.30 -30.24
C SER A 315 -13.77 0.99 -30.61
N ALA A 316 -12.85 1.47 -29.77
CA ALA A 316 -12.05 2.67 -30.06
C ALA A 316 -11.08 2.43 -31.23
N ILE A 317 -10.41 1.28 -31.30
CA ILE A 317 -9.54 0.93 -32.43
C ILE A 317 -10.37 0.80 -33.71
N VAL A 318 -11.53 0.15 -33.66
CA VAL A 318 -12.43 0.00 -34.81
C VAL A 318 -12.90 1.35 -35.33
N ALA A 319 -13.32 2.25 -34.43
CA ALA A 319 -13.75 3.60 -34.79
C ALA A 319 -12.59 4.45 -35.35
N ALA A 320 -11.40 4.37 -34.75
CA ALA A 320 -10.23 5.13 -35.19
C ALA A 320 -9.69 4.70 -36.57
N ASN A 321 -9.98 3.46 -37.00
CA ASN A 321 -9.44 2.87 -38.22
C ASN A 321 -10.50 2.44 -39.24
N ASN A 322 -11.78 2.75 -38.99
CA ASN A 322 -12.92 2.36 -39.82
C ASN A 322 -12.92 0.86 -40.18
N ILE A 323 -12.65 -0.02 -39.20
CA ILE A 323 -12.50 -1.46 -39.44
C ILE A 323 -13.88 -2.11 -39.67
N PRO A 324 -14.17 -2.69 -40.85
CA PRO A 324 -15.50 -3.23 -41.15
C PRO A 324 -15.84 -4.49 -40.36
N ASN A 325 -14.84 -5.34 -40.09
CA ASN A 325 -15.00 -6.55 -39.31
C ASN A 325 -13.89 -6.66 -38.24
N PRO A 326 -14.21 -6.43 -36.96
CA PRO A 326 -13.24 -6.46 -35.86
C PRO A 326 -12.58 -7.83 -35.62
N ASN A 327 -13.15 -8.92 -36.15
CA ASN A 327 -12.61 -10.27 -36.01
C ASN A 327 -11.70 -10.69 -37.16
N LEU A 328 -11.55 -9.85 -38.19
CA LEU A 328 -10.78 -10.16 -39.39
C LEU A 328 -9.69 -9.10 -39.60
N ILE A 329 -8.50 -9.38 -39.04
CA ILE A 329 -7.29 -8.58 -39.22
C ILE A 329 -6.17 -9.45 -39.81
N TYR A 330 -5.26 -8.83 -40.55
CA TYR A 330 -4.18 -9.50 -41.29
C TYR A 330 -2.81 -8.97 -40.83
N PRO A 331 -1.80 -9.85 -40.69
CA PRO A 331 -0.44 -9.42 -40.43
C PRO A 331 0.03 -8.38 -41.46
N GLY A 332 0.71 -7.33 -40.99
CA GLY A 332 1.17 -6.21 -41.79
C GLY A 332 0.21 -5.02 -41.87
N GLN A 333 -1.05 -5.17 -41.42
CA GLN A 333 -1.96 -4.01 -41.30
C GLN A 333 -1.44 -3.03 -40.26
N VAL A 334 -1.54 -1.73 -40.55
CA VAL A 334 -1.15 -0.66 -39.60
C VAL A 334 -2.42 -0.01 -39.06
N PHE A 335 -2.59 -0.03 -37.74
CA PHE A 335 -3.70 0.61 -37.04
C PHE A 335 -3.23 1.77 -36.19
N VAL A 336 -4.01 2.85 -36.22
CA VAL A 336 -3.96 3.95 -35.27
C VAL A 336 -4.62 3.50 -33.97
N ILE A 337 -3.84 3.37 -32.91
CA ILE A 337 -4.31 2.95 -31.60
C ILE A 337 -4.60 4.20 -30.77
N PRO A 338 -5.87 4.54 -30.50
CA PRO A 338 -6.23 5.72 -29.72
C PRO A 338 -5.79 5.57 -28.26
N ALA A 339 -5.52 6.72 -27.63
CA ALA A 339 -5.17 6.78 -26.22
C ALA A 339 -6.24 6.12 -25.33
N ALA A 340 -5.84 5.71 -24.14
CA ALA A 340 -6.69 5.00 -23.20
C ALA A 340 -7.98 5.79 -22.88
N THR A 341 -9.12 5.29 -23.37
CA THR A 341 -10.44 5.75 -22.93
C THR A 341 -10.82 5.03 -21.64
N PRO A 342 -11.27 5.74 -20.58
CA PRO A 342 -11.87 5.09 -19.43
C PRO A 342 -13.05 4.22 -19.87
N THR A 343 -12.96 2.91 -19.64
CA THR A 343 -14.00 1.94 -19.98
C THR A 343 -15.27 2.28 -19.20
N ALA A 344 -16.33 2.68 -19.89
CA ALA A 344 -17.63 2.81 -19.26
C ALA A 344 -18.10 1.41 -18.86
N THR A 345 -18.42 1.20 -17.59
CA THR A 345 -18.95 -0.09 -17.12
C THR A 345 -20.44 0.05 -16.80
N ILE A 346 -21.22 -0.93 -17.22
CA ILE A 346 -22.65 -1.00 -16.93
C ILE A 346 -22.91 -2.18 -16.01
N ARG A 347 -23.71 -1.95 -14.97
CA ARG A 347 -24.24 -3.04 -14.14
C ARG A 347 -25.48 -3.63 -14.82
N HIS A 348 -25.43 -4.93 -15.08
CA HIS A 348 -26.56 -5.69 -15.62
C HIS A 348 -26.96 -6.76 -14.62
N THR A 349 -28.22 -6.76 -14.19
CA THR A 349 -28.77 -7.83 -13.33
C THR A 349 -29.31 -8.92 -14.23
N VAL A 350 -28.78 -10.13 -14.11
CA VAL A 350 -29.18 -11.32 -14.89
C VAL A 350 -30.64 -11.63 -14.60
N VAL A 351 -31.43 -11.81 -15.65
CA VAL A 351 -32.85 -12.20 -15.57
C VAL A 351 -33.06 -13.62 -16.10
N PRO A 352 -34.17 -14.30 -15.78
CA PRO A 352 -34.46 -15.62 -16.35
C PRO A 352 -34.42 -15.60 -17.88
N GLY A 353 -33.62 -16.50 -18.46
CA GLY A 353 -33.44 -16.62 -19.92
C GLY A 353 -32.22 -15.88 -20.49
N ASP A 354 -31.45 -15.18 -19.66
CA ASP A 354 -30.17 -14.61 -20.05
C ASP A 354 -29.10 -15.69 -20.25
N THR A 355 -28.21 -15.43 -21.21
CA THR A 355 -26.93 -16.11 -21.35
C THR A 355 -25.84 -15.06 -21.47
N LEU A 356 -24.59 -15.37 -21.11
CA LEU A 356 -23.49 -14.43 -21.30
C LEU A 356 -23.36 -14.00 -22.77
N TYR A 357 -23.71 -14.88 -23.72
CA TYR A 357 -23.74 -14.55 -25.14
C TYR A 357 -24.79 -13.49 -25.48
N ARG A 358 -26.02 -13.63 -24.97
CA ARG A 358 -27.09 -12.64 -25.19
C ARG A 358 -26.80 -11.30 -24.52
N ILE A 359 -26.22 -11.33 -23.33
CA ILE A 359 -25.80 -10.12 -22.62
C ILE A 359 -24.65 -9.43 -23.37
N ALA A 360 -23.65 -10.19 -23.83
CA ALA A 360 -22.57 -9.68 -24.65
C ALA A 360 -23.09 -8.97 -25.91
N LEU A 361 -24.03 -9.61 -26.62
CA LEU A 361 -24.67 -9.04 -27.80
C LEU A 361 -25.45 -7.75 -27.47
N LYS A 362 -26.25 -7.78 -26.39
CA LYS A 362 -27.08 -6.64 -25.94
C LYS A 362 -26.26 -5.40 -25.62
N TYR A 363 -25.09 -5.58 -25.03
CA TYR A 363 -24.22 -4.47 -24.62
C TYR A 363 -23.07 -4.20 -25.59
N SER A 364 -23.06 -4.86 -26.74
CA SER A 364 -22.02 -4.73 -27.78
C SER A 364 -20.62 -5.02 -27.24
N THR A 365 -20.49 -6.08 -26.45
CA THR A 365 -19.23 -6.58 -25.87
C THR A 365 -19.05 -8.07 -26.18
N THR A 366 -18.11 -8.75 -25.53
CA THR A 366 -17.87 -10.20 -25.73
C THR A 366 -18.13 -11.01 -24.46
N VAL A 367 -18.48 -12.29 -24.63
CA VAL A 367 -18.62 -13.25 -23.51
C VAL A 367 -17.36 -13.28 -22.68
N SER A 368 -16.19 -13.38 -23.33
CA SER A 368 -14.89 -13.40 -22.66
C SER A 368 -14.62 -12.13 -21.85
N ALA A 369 -15.01 -10.96 -22.35
CA ALA A 369 -14.88 -9.70 -21.60
C ALA A 369 -15.76 -9.68 -20.35
N ILE A 370 -17.00 -10.17 -20.44
CA ILE A 370 -17.90 -10.29 -19.28
C ILE A 370 -17.37 -11.33 -18.28
N VAL A 371 -16.90 -12.48 -18.76
CA VAL A 371 -16.31 -13.55 -17.93
C VAL A 371 -15.14 -13.03 -17.11
N LEU A 372 -14.22 -12.30 -17.75
CA LEU A 372 -13.05 -11.72 -17.10
C LEU A 372 -13.42 -10.61 -16.13
N ALA A 373 -14.33 -9.71 -16.53
CA ALA A 373 -14.77 -8.59 -15.68
C ALA A 373 -15.50 -9.05 -14.41
N ASN A 374 -16.09 -10.25 -14.43
CA ASN A 374 -16.88 -10.81 -13.33
C ASN A 374 -16.25 -12.03 -12.67
N ASN A 375 -15.02 -12.40 -13.08
CA ASN A 375 -14.31 -13.58 -12.59
C ASN A 375 -15.16 -14.87 -12.66
N ILE A 376 -15.88 -15.07 -13.76
CA ILE A 376 -16.79 -16.22 -13.92
C ILE A 376 -15.97 -17.46 -14.29
N ALA A 377 -15.91 -18.45 -13.40
CA ALA A 377 -15.16 -19.68 -13.64
C ALA A 377 -15.77 -20.56 -14.75
N ASN A 378 -17.11 -20.59 -14.84
CA ASN A 378 -17.85 -21.31 -15.88
C ASN A 378 -18.78 -20.35 -16.64
N PRO A 379 -18.46 -19.97 -17.89
CA PRO A 379 -19.25 -19.03 -18.69
C PRO A 379 -20.70 -19.46 -18.97
N ASN A 380 -21.02 -20.75 -18.78
CA ASN A 380 -22.36 -21.30 -18.95
C ASN A 380 -23.20 -21.26 -17.67
N LEU A 381 -22.62 -20.80 -16.55
CA LEU A 381 -23.26 -20.83 -15.24
C LEU A 381 -23.40 -19.41 -14.68
N ILE A 382 -24.52 -18.77 -15.01
CA ILE A 382 -24.97 -17.50 -14.44
C ILE A 382 -26.37 -17.68 -13.85
N TYR A 383 -26.71 -16.91 -12.83
CA TYR A 383 -27.97 -17.08 -12.08
C TYR A 383 -28.84 -15.83 -12.14
N PRO A 384 -30.18 -15.97 -12.31
CA PRO A 384 -31.09 -14.84 -12.15
C PRO A 384 -30.87 -14.10 -10.82
N GLY A 385 -30.80 -12.78 -10.88
CA GLY A 385 -30.46 -11.89 -9.75
C GLY A 385 -28.96 -11.60 -9.59
N GLN A 386 -28.07 -12.32 -10.29
CA GLN A 386 -26.64 -12.03 -10.30
C GLN A 386 -26.37 -10.69 -11.01
N VAL A 387 -25.60 -9.79 -10.38
CA VAL A 387 -25.20 -8.53 -11.01
C VAL A 387 -23.85 -8.70 -11.71
N LEU A 388 -23.83 -8.48 -13.01
CA LEU A 388 -22.65 -8.51 -13.85
C LEU A 388 -22.17 -7.10 -14.20
N ILE A 389 -20.86 -6.89 -14.13
CA ILE A 389 -20.15 -5.74 -14.66
C ILE A 389 -19.93 -5.98 -16.15
N ILE A 390 -20.50 -5.11 -16.99
CA ILE A 390 -20.42 -5.20 -18.43
C ILE A 390 -19.49 -4.09 -18.95
N PRO A 391 -18.30 -4.44 -19.49
CA PRO A 391 -17.41 -3.46 -20.11
C PRO A 391 -17.99 -2.96 -21.44
N ARG A 392 -18.04 -1.63 -21.64
CA ARG A 392 -18.38 -0.98 -22.92
C ARG A 392 -17.17 -0.32 -23.58
#